data_AF-A0A6V7K3W0-F1
#
_entry.id   AF-A0A6V7K3W0-F1
#
_cell.length_a   1.000
_cell.length_b   1.000
_cell.length_c   1.000
_cell.angle_alpha   90.00
_cell.angle_beta   90.00
_cell.angle_gamma   90.00
#
_symmetry.space_group_name_H-M   'P 1'
#
loop_
_entity.id
_entity.type
_entity.pdbx_description
1 polymer ?
#
loop_
_entity_poly.entity_id
_entity_poly.type
_entity_poly.pdbx_seq_one_letter_code
_entity_poly.pdbx_strand_id
1 'polypeptide(L)' 'VRTPGGKLVYQYLKKPKKIPRCGQCKDKLRGIQPARPMERSRMCKRKKTVKRVYGGVLCHKCVKE' A
#
# COMPACT_ATOMS: atom_id res chain seq x y z
N VAL A 1 -16.15 -19.08 3.29
CA VAL A 1 -16.49 -18.81 1.87
C VAL A 1 -17.34 -19.96 1.36
N ARG A 2 -18.48 -19.67 0.71
CA ARG A 2 -19.30 -20.71 0.07
C ARG A 2 -18.58 -21.19 -1.18
N THR A 3 -18.25 -22.48 -1.24
CA THR A 3 -17.64 -23.08 -2.42
C THR A 3 -18.69 -23.37 -3.48
N PRO A 4 -18.31 -23.54 -4.76
CA PRO A 4 -19.27 -23.87 -5.82
C PRO A 4 -20.14 -25.10 -5.54
N GLY A 5 -19.62 -26.07 -4.77
CA GLY A 5 -20.38 -27.24 -4.30
C GLY A 5 -21.30 -26.98 -3.10
N GLY A 6 -21.61 -25.71 -2.78
CA GLY A 6 -22.55 -25.34 -1.72
C GLY A 6 -22.02 -25.45 -0.28
N LYS A 7 -20.76 -25.88 -0.08
CA LYS A 7 -20.18 -26.09 1.25
C LYS A 7 -19.62 -24.79 1.82
N LEU A 8 -19.78 -24.58 3.14
CA LEU A 8 -19.13 -23.50 3.86
C LEU A 8 -17.73 -23.95 4.31
N VAL A 9 -16.71 -23.35 3.72
CA VAL A 9 -15.30 -23.68 4.01
C VAL A 9 -14.53 -22.45 4.49
N TYR A 10 -13.62 -22.63 5.44
CA TYR A 10 -12.69 -21.59 5.89
C TYR A 10 -11.60 -21.34 4.85
N GLN A 11 -11.33 -20.06 4.56
CA GLN A 11 -10.17 -19.66 3.76
C GLN A 11 -9.22 -18.85 4.63
N TYR A 12 -7.92 -19.14 4.50
CA TYR A 12 -6.90 -18.44 5.27
C TYR A 12 -6.74 -16.99 4.80
N LEU A 13 -6.88 -16.06 5.74
CA LEU A 13 -6.67 -14.65 5.48
C LEU A 13 -5.18 -14.30 5.52
N LYS A 14 -4.78 -13.46 4.58
CA LYS A 14 -3.45 -12.85 4.55
C LYS A 14 -3.42 -11.70 5.59
N LYS A 15 -2.35 -11.63 6.42
CA LYS A 15 -1.97 -10.43 7.20
C LYS A 15 -2.18 -9.10 6.45
N PRO A 16 -2.67 -8.05 7.13
CA PRO A 16 -2.94 -6.75 6.52
C PRO A 16 -1.67 -6.08 6.00
N LYS A 17 -1.83 -5.21 5.00
CA LYS A 17 -0.74 -4.53 4.31
C LYS A 17 -0.34 -3.27 5.08
N LYS A 18 0.97 -3.01 5.19
CA LYS A 18 1.48 -1.78 5.83
C LYS A 18 1.18 -0.58 4.94
N ILE A 19 0.58 0.45 5.53
CA ILE A 19 0.29 1.71 4.84
C ILE A 19 1.58 2.54 4.75
N PRO A 20 1.94 3.06 3.56
CA PRO A 20 3.10 3.94 3.41
C PRO A 20 2.87 5.25 4.17
N ARG A 21 3.85 5.63 4.99
CA ARG A 21 3.81 6.82 5.83
C ARG A 21 4.97 7.74 5.51
N CYS A 22 4.78 9.03 5.79
CA CYS A 22 5.85 10.02 5.71
C CYS A 22 6.94 9.74 6.75
N GLY A 23 8.20 10.02 6.41
CA GLY A 23 9.34 9.91 7.32
C GLY A 23 9.29 10.89 8.50
N GLN A 24 8.82 12.13 8.29
CA GLN A 24 8.75 13.17 9.32
C GLN A 24 7.38 13.19 10.00
N CYS A 25 6.33 13.58 9.26
CA CYS A 25 4.98 13.79 9.78
C CYS A 25 4.26 12.47 10.17
N LYS A 26 4.76 11.30 9.75
CA LYS A 26 4.13 9.96 9.92
C LYS A 26 2.71 9.82 9.35
N ASP A 27 2.21 10.83 8.65
CA ASP A 27 0.96 10.80 7.92
C ASP A 27 0.98 9.80 6.77
N LYS A 28 -0.21 9.35 6.39
CA LYS A 28 -0.41 8.41 5.28
C LYS A 28 -0.05 9.09 3.95
N LEU A 29 0.83 8.47 3.17
CA LEU A 29 1.16 8.93 1.82
C LEU A 29 0.04 8.55 0.85
N ARG A 30 -0.65 9.57 0.33
CA ARG A 30 -1.72 9.40 -0.66
C ARG A 30 -1.14 9.07 -2.04
N GLY A 31 -1.84 8.25 -2.81
CA GLY A 31 -1.43 7.85 -4.15
C GLY A 31 -0.46 6.67 -4.23
N ILE A 32 -0.03 6.10 -3.10
CA ILE A 32 0.79 4.87 -3.05
C ILE A 32 -0.08 3.72 -2.55
N GLN A 33 -0.22 2.67 -3.35
CA GLN A 33 -1.02 1.51 -2.97
C GLN A 33 -0.29 0.69 -1.88
N PRO A 34 -0.93 0.38 -0.74
CA PRO A 34 -0.34 -0.47 0.28
C PRO A 34 -0.19 -1.89 -0.25
N ALA A 35 0.99 -2.48 -0.06
CA ALA A 35 1.36 -3.79 -0.57
C ALA A 35 2.41 -4.44 0.33
N ARG A 36 2.44 -5.78 0.34
CA ARG A 36 3.56 -6.53 0.92
C ARG A 36 4.81 -6.37 0.06
N PRO A 37 6.03 -6.51 0.60
CA PRO A 37 7.27 -6.32 -0.17
C PRO A 37 7.29 -7.13 -1.48
N MET A 38 6.90 -8.40 -1.44
CA MET A 38 6.82 -9.28 -2.61
C MET A 38 5.72 -8.90 -3.60
N GLU A 39 4.59 -8.36 -3.13
CA GLU A 39 3.54 -7.84 -4.03
C GLU A 39 3.99 -6.52 -4.67
N ARG A 40 4.74 -5.69 -3.92
CA ARG A 40 5.24 -4.39 -4.36
C ARG A 40 6.25 -4.52 -5.49
N SER A 41 7.10 -5.55 -5.50
CA SER A 41 8.00 -5.81 -6.63
C SER A 41 7.21 -6.07 -7.93
N ARG A 42 6.14 -6.88 -7.85
CA ARG A 42 5.26 -7.25 -8.99
C ARG A 42 4.35 -6.12 -9.49
N MET A 43 4.07 -5.10 -8.69
CA MET A 43 3.22 -3.98 -9.12
C MET A 43 3.92 -3.09 -10.17
N CYS A 44 3.12 -2.39 -10.99
CA CYS A 44 3.65 -1.38 -11.90
C CYS A 44 4.18 -0.14 -11.14
N LYS A 45 5.15 0.58 -11.74
CA LYS A 45 5.83 1.73 -11.11
C LYS A 45 4.84 2.81 -10.66
N ARG A 46 3.85 3.14 -11.48
CA ARG A 46 2.82 4.17 -11.21
C ARG A 46 2.04 3.95 -9.91
N LYS A 47 1.83 2.69 -9.50
CA LYS A 47 1.12 2.37 -8.23
C LYS A 47 2.01 2.48 -6.99
N LYS A 48 3.34 2.56 -7.17
CA LYS A 48 4.34 2.56 -6.09
C LYS A 48 4.84 3.95 -5.70
N THR A 49 4.67 4.94 -6.57
CA THR A 49 5.35 6.25 -6.49
C THR A 49 4.43 7.39 -6.93
N VAL A 50 4.61 8.57 -6.34
CA VAL A 50 4.00 9.83 -6.80
C VAL A 50 5.01 10.60 -7.65
N LYS A 51 4.57 11.19 -8.77
CA LYS A 51 5.41 12.01 -9.67
C LYS A 51 5.66 13.42 -9.10
N ARG A 52 6.40 13.51 -8.00
CA ARG A 52 6.93 14.76 -7.43
C ARG A 52 8.21 14.48 -6.67
N VAL A 53 8.97 15.52 -6.33
CA VAL A 53 10.16 15.40 -5.48
C VAL A 53 9.77 14.77 -4.13
N TYR A 54 10.57 13.81 -3.68
CA TYR A 54 10.34 13.01 -2.46
C TYR A 54 8.97 12.29 -2.37
N GLY A 55 8.31 12.01 -3.50
CA GLY A 55 6.93 11.51 -3.55
C GLY A 55 6.65 10.17 -2.85
N GLY A 56 7.67 9.39 -2.52
CA GLY A 56 7.59 8.13 -1.78
C GLY A 56 8.05 8.19 -0.32
N VAL A 57 8.55 9.34 0.12
CA VAL A 57 9.24 9.50 1.40
C VAL A 57 8.58 10.57 2.26
N LEU A 58 8.23 11.72 1.65
CA LEU A 58 7.71 12.88 2.37
C LEU A 58 6.27 13.20 1.97
N CYS A 59 5.49 13.74 2.92
CA CYS A 59 4.14 14.25 2.67
C CYS A 59 4.19 15.58 1.89
N HIS A 60 3.08 16.00 1.26
CA HIS A 60 3.07 17.25 0.45
C HIS A 60 3.33 18.51 1.30
N LYS A 61 2.98 18.46 2.59
CA LYS A 61 3.23 19.54 3.56
C LYS A 61 4.72 19.68 3.86
N CYS A 62 5.37 18.59 4.30
CA CYS A 62 6.80 18.58 4.62
C CYS A 62 7.75 18.75 3.41
N VAL A 63 7.25 18.73 2.18
CA VAL A 63 8.06 19.09 0.99
C VAL A 63 7.99 20.59 0.69
N LYS A 64 6.94 21.26 1.18
CA LYS A 64 6.75 22.70 1.00
C LYS A 64 7.45 23.51 2.10
N GLU A 65 7.49 22.96 3.32
CA GLU A 65 8.34 23.43 4.42
C GLU A 65 9.82 23.36 4.03
#